data_AF-V4T627-F1
#
_entry.id   AF-V4T627-F1
#
_cell.length_a   1.000
_cell.length_b   1.000
_cell.length_c   1.000
_cell.angle_alpha   90.00
_cell.angle_beta   90.00
_cell.angle_gamma   90.00
#
_symmetry.space_group_name_H-M   'P 1'
#
loop_
_entity.id
_entity.type
_entity.pdbx_description
1 polymer ?
#
loop_
_entity_poly.entity_id
_entity_poly.type
_entity_poly.pdbx_seq_one_letter_code
_entity_poly.pdbx_strand_id
1 'polypeptide(L)'
;PSNDNLLHYDLIITKLGRAKLFDEMQQILLQLKHDTSVIPEEIIFCNVISFYGRARLLEHALQVTVKSFNTLLNAMLTCGKLDRMKDLFQIMEKYVGPDACSYNILMHGCVVSRRLEDAWKVFDETLKRRLQPTLVTFGTLIYGLCLELRVDEALKLKEDMMRVYNVKPDGQVFASLIKGLCAVGELSLALGFKEEIVRNKIELDAGIYSTLINALFTAGRNNEVPGILKEMKEGGCKPNSVTYNALISGFCKDKDFEAAFTILDEMGHKGCKANPISYNVILGGLCKDGKCNEAKDLFEDMPCVL
;
A
#
# COMPACT_ATOMS: atom_id res chain seq x y z
N PRO A 1 2.39 -31.01 8.09
CA PRO A 1 3.14 -30.81 9.35
C PRO A 1 2.40 -29.75 10.20
N SER A 2 2.07 -30.11 11.42
CA SER A 2 0.80 -29.79 12.10
C SER A 2 0.75 -28.44 12.79
N ASN A 3 -0.35 -27.71 12.54
CA ASN A 3 -0.75 -26.48 13.25
C ASN A 3 -0.81 -26.65 14.78
N ASP A 4 -1.06 -27.88 15.26
CA ASP A 4 -1.14 -28.22 16.68
C ASP A 4 0.20 -28.06 17.42
N ASN A 5 1.33 -28.29 16.75
CA ASN A 5 2.65 -28.13 17.39
C ASN A 5 2.97 -26.65 17.62
N LEU A 6 2.53 -25.76 16.72
CA LEU A 6 2.73 -24.31 16.82
C LEU A 6 1.91 -23.69 17.96
N LEU A 7 0.62 -24.08 18.08
CA LEU A 7 -0.23 -23.69 19.21
C LEU A 7 0.36 -24.13 20.55
N HIS A 8 1.00 -25.30 20.60
CA HIS A 8 1.63 -25.80 21.81
C HIS A 8 2.84 -24.94 22.23
N TYR A 9 3.69 -24.55 21.29
CA TYR A 9 4.83 -23.66 21.59
C TYR A 9 4.40 -22.27 22.03
N ASP A 10 3.39 -21.68 21.37
CA ASP A 10 2.86 -20.36 21.76
C ASP A 10 2.31 -20.34 23.19
N LEU A 11 1.55 -21.39 23.56
CA LEU A 11 1.00 -21.52 24.91
C LEU A 11 2.09 -21.70 25.98
N ILE A 12 3.12 -22.51 25.70
CA ILE A 12 4.27 -22.69 26.61
C ILE A 12 5.00 -21.36 26.79
N ILE A 13 5.38 -20.71 25.70
CA ILE A 13 6.15 -19.46 25.71
C ILE A 13 5.34 -18.35 26.42
N THR A 14 4.03 -18.30 26.21
CA THR A 14 3.14 -17.37 26.91
C THR A 14 3.10 -17.62 28.42
N LYS A 15 3.04 -18.89 28.85
CA LYS A 15 3.04 -19.24 30.28
C LYS A 15 4.37 -18.94 30.94
N LEU A 16 5.48 -19.35 30.32
CA LEU A 16 6.84 -19.13 30.83
C LEU A 16 7.16 -17.63 30.91
N GLY A 17 6.82 -16.87 29.87
CA GLY A 17 7.01 -15.43 29.84
C GLY A 17 6.22 -14.67 30.90
N ARG A 18 4.98 -15.08 31.20
CA ARG A 18 4.19 -14.53 32.32
C ARG A 18 4.77 -14.90 33.69
N ALA A 19 5.33 -16.10 33.81
CA ALA A 19 5.97 -16.60 35.03
C ALA A 19 7.39 -16.08 35.24
N LYS A 20 7.95 -15.30 34.29
CA LYS A 20 9.34 -14.81 34.30
C LYS A 20 10.40 -15.93 34.32
N LEU A 21 10.06 -17.09 33.78
CA LEU A 21 10.93 -18.27 33.66
C LEU A 21 11.72 -18.19 32.34
N PHE A 22 12.75 -17.34 32.33
CA PHE A 22 13.46 -16.95 31.11
C PHE A 22 14.50 -17.99 30.65
N ASP A 23 15.07 -18.76 31.56
CA ASP A 23 16.04 -19.82 31.23
C ASP A 23 15.33 -20.99 30.54
N GLU A 24 14.18 -21.40 31.07
CA GLU A 24 13.32 -22.42 30.48
C GLU A 24 12.77 -21.97 29.13
N MET A 25 12.36 -20.70 29.02
CA MET A 25 11.91 -20.13 27.76
C MET A 25 13.02 -20.14 26.71
N GLN A 26 14.28 -19.86 27.11
CA GLN A 26 15.44 -19.91 26.22
C GLN A 26 15.73 -21.33 25.74
N GLN A 27 15.60 -22.35 26.60
CA GLN A 27 15.75 -23.76 26.20
C GLN A 27 14.72 -24.18 25.14
N ILE A 28 13.46 -23.76 25.31
CA ILE A 28 12.40 -24.01 24.31
C ILE A 28 12.71 -23.32 22.98
N LEU A 29 13.22 -22.08 23.00
CA LEU A 29 13.61 -21.38 21.78
C LEU A 29 14.82 -22.02 21.08
N LEU A 30 15.78 -22.56 21.84
CA LEU A 30 16.91 -23.33 21.31
C LEU A 30 16.43 -24.63 20.66
N GLN A 31 15.50 -25.34 21.30
CA GLN A 31 14.89 -26.54 20.74
C GLN A 31 14.17 -26.24 19.42
N LEU A 32 13.42 -25.13 19.38
CA LEU A 32 12.73 -24.66 18.19
C LEU A 32 13.68 -24.22 17.06
N LYS A 33 14.94 -23.88 17.37
CA LYS A 33 15.99 -23.59 16.37
C LYS A 33 16.49 -24.85 15.66
N HIS A 34 16.61 -25.95 16.39
CA HIS A 34 17.16 -27.21 15.87
C HIS A 34 16.10 -28.05 15.15
N ASP A 35 14.82 -27.81 15.45
CA ASP A 35 13.71 -28.46 14.77
C ASP A 35 13.33 -27.69 13.50
N THR A 36 14.00 -27.99 12.38
CA THR A 36 13.73 -27.37 11.07
C THR A 36 12.37 -27.76 10.48
N SER A 37 11.61 -28.65 11.13
CA SER A 37 10.29 -29.08 10.68
C SER A 37 9.15 -28.13 11.09
N VAL A 38 9.43 -27.21 12.02
CA VAL A 38 8.47 -26.22 12.54
C VAL A 38 8.93 -24.83 12.11
N ILE A 39 8.11 -24.16 11.29
CA ILE A 39 8.31 -22.74 10.97
C ILE A 39 7.53 -21.93 12.01
N PRO A 40 8.18 -21.32 13.01
CA PRO A 40 7.50 -20.55 14.04
C PRO A 40 6.66 -19.41 13.46
N GLU A 41 5.42 -19.30 13.91
CA GLU A 41 4.54 -18.18 13.59
C GLU A 41 5.03 -16.88 14.22
N GLU A 42 4.72 -15.75 13.56
CA GLU A 42 5.06 -14.39 14.02
C GLU A 42 4.59 -14.11 15.46
N ILE A 43 3.51 -14.75 15.90
CA ILE A 43 2.93 -14.59 17.25
C ILE A 43 3.91 -15.06 18.34
N ILE A 44 4.62 -16.16 18.09
CA ILE A 44 5.60 -16.70 19.04
C ILE A 44 6.73 -15.69 19.24
N PHE A 45 7.26 -15.10 18.15
CA PHE A 45 8.29 -14.08 18.24
C PHE A 45 7.81 -12.79 18.92
N CYS A 46 6.57 -12.36 18.66
CA CYS A 46 5.95 -11.24 19.38
C CYS A 46 5.95 -11.45 20.89
N ASN A 47 5.52 -12.64 21.32
CA ASN A 47 5.43 -13.01 22.72
C ASN A 47 6.81 -13.05 23.36
N VAL A 48 7.78 -13.72 22.73
CA VAL A 48 9.19 -13.77 23.16
C VAL A 48 9.77 -12.36 23.35
N ILE A 49 9.68 -11.51 22.34
CA ILE A 49 10.26 -10.15 22.38
C ILE A 49 9.55 -9.29 23.43
N SER A 50 8.22 -9.40 23.56
CA SER A 50 7.46 -8.68 24.58
C SER A 50 7.85 -9.12 26.00
N PHE A 51 8.03 -10.42 26.24
CA PHE A 51 8.41 -10.94 27.55
C PHE A 51 9.85 -10.61 27.93
N TYR A 52 10.82 -10.87 27.05
CA TYR A 52 12.23 -10.49 27.29
C TYR A 52 12.41 -8.97 27.37
N GLY A 53 11.63 -8.20 26.58
CA GLY A 53 11.58 -6.73 26.63
C GLY A 53 11.13 -6.19 27.98
N ARG A 54 10.02 -6.71 28.53
CA ARG A 54 9.51 -6.34 29.85
C ARG A 54 10.48 -6.69 30.97
N ALA A 55 11.25 -7.76 30.82
CA ALA A 55 12.22 -8.21 31.80
C ALA A 55 13.61 -7.58 31.66
N ARG A 56 13.85 -6.78 30.61
CA ARG A 56 15.16 -6.19 30.29
C ARG A 56 16.26 -7.24 30.06
N LEU A 57 15.91 -8.41 29.52
CA LEU A 57 16.80 -9.55 29.30
C LEU A 57 16.96 -9.92 27.82
N LEU A 58 16.86 -8.95 26.89
CA LEU A 58 16.93 -9.25 25.45
C LEU A 58 18.25 -9.89 25.01
N GLU A 59 19.34 -9.70 25.76
CA GLU A 59 20.63 -10.34 25.51
C GLU A 59 20.57 -11.88 25.55
N HIS A 60 19.56 -12.45 26.21
CA HIS A 60 19.36 -13.90 26.33
C HIS A 60 18.53 -14.47 25.16
N ALA A 61 17.89 -13.61 24.37
CA ALA A 61 17.01 -14.01 23.27
C ALA A 61 17.81 -14.19 21.96
N LEU A 62 18.57 -15.29 21.87
CA LEU A 62 19.46 -15.68 20.76
C LEU A 62 18.85 -15.72 19.34
N GLN A 63 17.53 -15.57 19.19
CA GLN A 63 16.82 -15.61 17.91
C GLN A 63 16.29 -14.25 17.42
N VAL A 64 16.42 -13.19 18.22
CA VAL A 64 15.80 -11.91 17.89
C VAL A 64 16.74 -11.10 17.00
N THR A 65 16.50 -11.16 15.71
CA THR A 65 17.25 -10.37 14.72
C THR A 65 16.53 -9.07 14.38
N VAL A 66 17.26 -8.10 13.79
CA VAL A 66 16.67 -6.91 13.16
C VAL A 66 15.54 -7.29 12.21
N LYS A 67 15.71 -8.38 11.44
CA LYS A 67 14.70 -8.90 10.52
C LYS A 67 13.45 -9.38 11.25
N SER A 68 13.60 -10.10 12.36
CA SER A 68 12.47 -10.55 13.19
C SER A 68 11.68 -9.35 13.72
N PHE A 69 12.35 -8.31 14.21
CA PHE A 69 11.70 -7.06 14.61
C PHE A 69 10.97 -6.37 13.45
N ASN A 70 11.59 -6.27 12.28
CA ASN A 70 10.99 -5.65 11.09
C ASN A 70 9.72 -6.40 10.65
N THR A 71 9.74 -7.73 10.64
CA THR A 71 8.54 -8.54 10.37
C THR A 71 7.41 -8.21 11.33
N LEU A 72 7.71 -8.12 12.63
CA LEU A 72 6.69 -7.81 13.63
C LEU A 72 6.18 -6.38 13.56
N LEU A 73 7.06 -5.41 13.32
CA LEU A 73 6.65 -4.02 13.10
C LEU A 73 5.70 -3.93 11.90
N ASN A 74 5.99 -4.65 10.82
CA ASN A 74 5.14 -4.72 9.64
C ASN A 74 3.79 -5.43 9.94
N ALA A 75 3.80 -6.52 10.71
CA ALA A 75 2.58 -7.21 11.14
C ALA A 75 1.70 -6.35 12.07
N MET A 76 2.32 -5.57 12.96
CA MET A 76 1.59 -4.63 13.83
C MET A 76 0.97 -3.49 13.01
N LEU A 77 1.69 -3.01 11.99
CA LEU A 77 1.20 -2.02 11.05
C LEU A 77 0.01 -2.54 10.25
N THR A 78 0.07 -3.75 9.68
CA THR A 78 -1.06 -4.34 8.93
C THR A 78 -2.28 -4.59 9.82
N CYS A 79 -2.06 -4.88 11.10
CA CYS A 79 -3.10 -5.04 12.10
C CYS A 79 -3.59 -3.71 12.72
N GLY A 80 -3.05 -2.56 12.31
CA GLY A 80 -3.42 -1.24 12.84
C GLY A 80 -3.06 -0.99 14.30
N LYS A 81 -2.17 -1.81 14.90
CA LYS A 81 -1.77 -1.72 16.31
C LYS A 81 -0.61 -0.75 16.51
N LEU A 82 -0.83 0.52 16.17
CA LEU A 82 0.21 1.57 16.10
C LEU A 82 0.85 1.91 17.46
N ASP A 83 0.13 1.82 18.57
CA ASP A 83 0.70 2.10 19.89
C ASP A 83 1.74 1.05 20.28
N ARG A 84 1.42 -0.24 20.06
CA ARG A 84 2.34 -1.35 20.32
C ARG A 84 3.56 -1.32 19.40
N MET A 85 3.37 -0.81 18.18
CA MET A 85 4.46 -0.63 17.23
C MET A 85 5.52 0.35 17.76
N LYS A 86 5.11 1.44 18.40
CA LYS A 86 6.04 2.40 19.03
C LYS A 86 6.80 1.77 20.19
N ASP A 87 6.11 1.03 21.06
CA ASP A 87 6.73 0.31 22.18
C ASP A 87 7.79 -0.70 21.67
N LEU A 88 7.44 -1.47 20.62
CA LEU A 88 8.35 -2.44 20.02
C LEU A 88 9.57 -1.75 19.38
N PHE A 89 9.37 -0.61 18.73
CA PHE A 89 10.45 0.17 18.14
C PHE A 89 11.42 0.72 19.21
N GLN A 90 10.92 1.20 20.35
CA GLN A 90 11.77 1.64 21.46
C GLN A 90 12.61 0.50 22.05
N ILE A 91 12.07 -0.71 22.12
CA ILE A 91 12.83 -1.90 22.52
C ILE A 91 13.94 -2.16 21.49
N MET A 92 13.63 -2.09 20.20
CA MET A 92 14.62 -2.27 19.14
C MET A 92 15.74 -1.23 19.22
N GLU A 93 15.41 0.04 19.45
CA GLU A 93 16.38 1.14 19.62
C GLU A 93 17.36 0.89 20.76
N LYS A 94 16.89 0.29 21.85
CA LYS A 94 17.72 0.08 23.04
C LYS A 94 18.64 -1.13 22.94
N TYR A 95 18.18 -2.23 22.33
CA TYR A 95 18.85 -3.53 22.47
C TYR A 95 19.39 -4.11 21.16
N VAL A 96 18.89 -3.69 20.00
CA VAL A 96 19.24 -4.34 18.71
C VAL A 96 19.83 -3.35 17.70
N GLY A 97 19.37 -2.09 17.71
CA GLY A 97 19.74 -1.09 16.71
C GLY A 97 18.86 -1.22 15.46
N PRO A 98 18.00 -0.23 15.17
CA PRO A 98 17.15 -0.25 13.98
C PRO A 98 17.97 -0.02 12.71
N ASP A 99 17.57 -0.69 11.62
CA ASP A 99 18.14 -0.45 10.30
C ASP A 99 17.22 0.48 9.46
N ALA A 100 17.64 0.77 8.23
CA ALA A 100 16.84 1.59 7.32
C ALA A 100 15.44 0.99 7.05
N CYS A 101 15.30 -0.35 7.07
CA CYS A 101 14.02 -1.02 6.90
C CYS A 101 13.10 -0.78 8.10
N SER A 102 13.63 -0.86 9.34
CA SER A 102 12.89 -0.54 10.56
C SER A 102 12.30 0.87 10.51
N TYR A 103 13.12 1.86 10.15
CA TYR A 103 12.69 3.25 10.03
C TYR A 103 11.68 3.44 8.89
N ASN A 104 11.84 2.76 7.75
CA ASN A 104 10.87 2.80 6.65
C ASN A 104 9.49 2.26 7.06
N ILE A 105 9.45 1.17 7.84
CA ILE A 105 8.19 0.63 8.36
C ILE A 105 7.54 1.65 9.31
N LEU A 106 8.33 2.29 10.18
CA LEU A 106 7.83 3.35 11.08
C LEU A 106 7.30 4.57 10.32
N MET A 107 8.02 5.03 9.31
CA MET A 107 7.56 6.12 8.43
C MET A 107 6.25 5.76 7.73
N HIS A 108 6.13 4.55 7.19
CA HIS A 108 4.90 4.09 6.55
C HIS A 108 3.74 4.04 7.56
N GLY A 109 4.00 3.60 8.79
CA GLY A 109 3.01 3.67 9.87
C GLY A 109 2.54 5.09 10.16
N CYS A 110 3.44 6.07 10.21
CA CYS A 110 3.08 7.48 10.36
C CYS A 110 2.23 7.99 9.19
N VAL A 111 2.60 7.67 7.95
CA VAL A 111 1.89 8.07 6.73
C VAL A 111 0.46 7.49 6.69
N VAL A 112 0.31 6.19 6.93
CA VAL A 112 -1.03 5.53 6.97
C VAL A 112 -1.89 6.11 8.10
N SER A 113 -1.27 6.55 9.19
CA SER A 113 -1.96 7.24 10.31
C SER A 113 -2.32 8.70 10.03
N ARG A 114 -2.05 9.24 8.82
CA ARG A 114 -2.21 10.67 8.50
C ARG A 114 -1.41 11.59 9.45
N ARG A 115 -0.21 11.15 9.84
CA ARG A 115 0.73 11.90 10.69
C ARG A 115 2.02 12.16 9.90
N LEU A 116 1.93 12.89 8.80
CA LEU A 116 3.07 13.13 7.91
C LEU A 116 4.22 13.88 8.60
N GLU A 117 3.92 14.81 9.50
CA GLU A 117 4.94 15.52 10.27
C GLU A 117 5.74 14.59 11.19
N ASP A 118 5.11 13.54 11.74
CA ASP A 118 5.84 12.53 12.51
C ASP A 118 6.67 11.64 11.58
N ALA A 119 6.24 11.40 10.34
CA ALA A 119 7.06 10.67 9.36
C ALA A 119 8.33 11.46 9.01
N TRP A 120 8.24 12.79 8.86
CA TRP A 120 9.40 13.65 8.63
C TRP A 120 10.38 13.65 9.80
N LYS A 121 9.90 13.67 11.05
CA LYS A 121 10.78 13.52 12.22
C LYS A 121 11.55 12.19 12.20
N VAL A 122 10.89 11.11 11.77
CA VAL A 122 11.52 9.78 11.63
C VAL A 122 12.56 9.78 10.49
N PHE A 123 12.28 10.49 9.39
CA PHE A 123 13.25 10.70 8.32
C PHE A 123 14.49 11.48 8.79
N ASP A 124 14.29 12.58 9.51
CA ASP A 124 15.39 13.38 10.09
C ASP A 124 16.24 12.55 11.07
N GLU A 125 15.61 11.70 11.88
CA GLU A 125 16.30 10.79 12.79
C GLU A 125 17.13 9.74 12.02
N THR A 126 16.60 9.24 10.90
CA THR A 126 17.32 8.32 10.00
C THR A 126 18.61 8.98 9.49
N LEU A 127 18.53 10.25 9.07
CA LEU A 127 19.69 11.02 8.61
C LEU A 127 20.71 11.30 9.73
N LYS A 128 20.24 11.68 10.93
CA LYS A 128 21.11 11.91 12.10
C LYS A 128 21.92 10.67 12.46
N ARG A 129 21.33 9.49 12.27
CA ARG A 129 21.98 8.18 12.49
C ARG A 129 22.86 7.74 11.33
N ARG A 130 23.01 8.58 10.29
CA ARG A 130 23.82 8.31 9.09
C ARG A 130 23.36 7.07 8.32
N LEU A 131 22.10 6.68 8.48
CA LEU A 131 21.47 5.65 7.66
C LEU A 131 21.09 6.29 6.32
N GLN A 132 21.46 5.63 5.22
CA GLN A 132 21.17 6.14 3.88
C GLN A 132 19.69 5.90 3.54
N PRO A 133 18.91 6.95 3.22
CA PRO A 133 17.56 6.79 2.71
C PRO A 133 17.55 5.94 1.44
N THR A 134 16.57 5.06 1.31
CA THR A 134 16.43 4.17 0.16
C THR A 134 15.24 4.57 -0.70
N LEU A 135 15.05 3.89 -1.84
CA LEU A 135 13.86 4.04 -2.68
C LEU A 135 12.56 3.91 -1.88
N VAL A 136 12.51 2.96 -0.93
CA VAL A 136 11.35 2.75 -0.06
C VAL A 136 11.11 3.94 0.86
N THR A 137 12.17 4.58 1.37
CA THR A 137 12.07 5.80 2.19
C THR A 137 11.37 6.92 1.41
N PHE A 138 11.90 7.25 0.23
CA PHE A 138 11.35 8.33 -0.59
C PHE A 138 9.96 8.01 -1.13
N GLY A 139 9.74 6.77 -1.59
CA GLY A 139 8.43 6.32 -2.06
C GLY A 139 7.34 6.44 -0.98
N THR A 140 7.68 6.13 0.27
CA THR A 140 6.76 6.25 1.41
C THR A 140 6.39 7.70 1.70
N LEU A 141 7.38 8.61 1.74
CA LEU A 141 7.14 10.03 2.00
C LEU A 141 6.42 10.72 0.84
N ILE A 142 6.81 10.45 -0.41
CA ILE A 142 6.14 10.95 -1.62
C ILE A 142 4.68 10.50 -1.64
N TYR A 143 4.41 9.22 -1.34
CA TYR A 143 3.05 8.72 -1.21
C TYR A 143 2.26 9.49 -0.13
N GLY A 144 2.86 9.72 1.04
CA GLY A 144 2.24 10.50 2.11
C GLY A 144 1.93 11.95 1.72
N LEU A 145 2.87 12.63 1.06
CA LEU A 145 2.68 14.00 0.55
C LEU A 145 1.53 14.05 -0.47
N CYS A 146 1.49 13.12 -1.42
CA CYS A 146 0.41 13.02 -2.40
C CYS A 146 -0.95 12.72 -1.75
N LEU A 147 -0.99 11.91 -0.69
CA LEU A 147 -2.22 11.63 0.08
C LEU A 147 -2.77 12.86 0.80
N GLU A 148 -1.90 13.79 1.21
CA GLU A 148 -2.25 15.07 1.84
C GLU A 148 -2.36 16.22 0.82
N LEU A 149 -2.33 15.92 -0.49
CA LEU A 149 -2.40 16.89 -1.59
C LEU A 149 -1.26 17.92 -1.60
N ARG A 150 -0.15 17.65 -0.90
CA ARG A 150 1.08 18.47 -0.86
C ARG A 150 2.00 18.14 -2.03
N VAL A 151 1.49 18.27 -3.26
CA VAL A 151 2.19 17.78 -4.47
C VAL A 151 3.49 18.53 -4.77
N ASP A 152 3.57 19.83 -4.49
CA ASP A 152 4.78 20.62 -4.75
C ASP A 152 5.98 20.10 -3.92
N GLU A 153 5.73 19.75 -2.67
CA GLU A 153 6.71 19.14 -1.79
C GLU A 153 7.08 17.72 -2.25
N ALA A 154 6.12 16.96 -2.77
CA ALA A 154 6.37 15.63 -3.33
C ALA A 154 7.28 15.71 -4.56
N LEU A 155 7.06 16.69 -5.44
CA LEU A 155 7.90 16.94 -6.62
C LEU A 155 9.31 17.36 -6.23
N LYS A 156 9.43 18.27 -5.25
CA LYS A 156 10.73 18.66 -4.71
C LYS A 156 11.47 17.46 -4.11
N LEU A 157 10.78 16.61 -3.35
CA LEU A 157 11.37 15.41 -2.76
C LEU A 157 11.83 14.41 -3.83
N LYS A 158 11.10 14.26 -4.94
CA LYS A 158 11.55 13.45 -6.10
C LYS A 158 12.83 14.01 -6.73
N GLU A 159 12.95 15.33 -6.86
CA GLU A 159 14.18 15.96 -7.37
C GLU A 159 15.36 15.80 -6.38
N ASP A 160 15.13 16.00 -5.09
CA ASP A 160 16.15 15.82 -4.05
C ASP A 160 16.62 14.36 -3.98
N MET A 161 15.69 13.40 -4.04
CA MET A 161 15.96 11.96 -4.15
C MET A 161 16.97 11.66 -5.27
N MET A 162 16.84 12.32 -6.43
CA MET A 162 17.74 12.11 -7.57
C MET A 162 19.05 12.88 -7.47
N ARG A 163 19.01 14.16 -7.08
CA ARG A 163 20.18 15.06 -7.12
C ARG A 163 21.06 14.98 -5.89
N VAL A 164 20.44 14.86 -4.72
CA VAL A 164 21.13 14.86 -3.42
C VAL A 164 21.47 13.44 -3.00
N TYR A 165 20.52 12.51 -3.13
CA TYR A 165 20.67 11.14 -2.64
C TYR A 165 21.04 10.13 -3.73
N ASN A 166 21.03 10.54 -5.01
CA ASN A 166 21.36 9.68 -6.15
C ASN A 166 20.52 8.38 -6.20
N VAL A 167 19.26 8.45 -5.78
CA VAL A 167 18.29 7.36 -5.87
C VAL A 167 17.34 7.64 -7.03
N LYS A 168 17.13 6.66 -7.91
CA LYS A 168 16.24 6.81 -9.07
C LYS A 168 14.80 6.44 -8.68
N PRO A 169 13.78 7.20 -9.12
CA PRO A 169 12.38 6.84 -8.91
C PRO A 169 12.01 5.59 -9.69
N ASP A 170 11.14 4.77 -9.11
CA ASP A 170 10.54 3.59 -9.72
C ASP A 170 9.08 3.85 -10.11
N GLY A 171 8.43 2.82 -10.64
CA GLY A 171 7.01 2.89 -11.01
C GLY A 171 6.09 3.28 -9.85
N GLN A 172 6.39 2.89 -8.61
CA GLN A 172 5.57 3.21 -7.44
C GLN A 172 5.65 4.70 -7.08
N VAL A 173 6.85 5.29 -7.13
CA VAL A 173 7.05 6.74 -6.93
C VAL A 173 6.24 7.52 -7.96
N PHE A 174 6.38 7.16 -9.24
CA PHE A 174 5.64 7.83 -10.31
C PHE A 174 4.12 7.63 -10.21
N ALA A 175 3.65 6.43 -9.85
CA ALA A 175 2.24 6.17 -9.64
C ALA A 175 1.64 7.05 -8.53
N SER A 176 2.41 7.26 -7.46
CA SER A 176 2.00 8.13 -6.34
C SER A 176 1.91 9.59 -6.78
N LEU A 177 2.92 10.08 -7.50
CA LEU A 177 2.94 11.44 -8.05
C LEU A 177 1.79 11.68 -9.04
N ILE A 178 1.57 10.77 -9.99
CA ILE A 178 0.46 10.88 -10.97
C ILE A 178 -0.88 10.93 -10.25
N LYS A 179 -1.12 10.05 -9.26
CA LYS A 179 -2.35 10.06 -8.46
C LYS A 179 -2.53 11.38 -7.72
N GLY A 180 -1.47 11.89 -7.07
CA GLY A 180 -1.51 13.17 -6.37
C GLY A 180 -1.80 14.35 -7.30
N LEU A 181 -1.11 14.43 -8.43
CA LEU A 181 -1.29 15.48 -9.44
C LEU A 181 -2.70 15.47 -10.03
N CYS A 182 -3.23 14.28 -10.37
CA CYS A 182 -4.62 14.15 -10.82
C CYS A 182 -5.62 14.60 -9.75
N ALA A 183 -5.34 14.36 -8.46
CA ALA A 183 -6.23 14.76 -7.38
C ALA A 183 -6.28 16.28 -7.14
N VAL A 184 -5.19 17.01 -7.43
CA VAL A 184 -5.17 18.48 -7.36
C VAL A 184 -5.57 19.16 -8.68
N GLY A 185 -5.83 18.38 -9.74
CA GLY A 185 -6.22 18.90 -11.05
C GLY A 185 -5.06 19.26 -11.98
N GLU A 186 -3.81 18.99 -11.59
CA GLU A 186 -2.59 19.25 -12.38
C GLU A 186 -2.34 18.16 -13.44
N LEU A 187 -3.35 17.93 -14.28
CA LEU A 187 -3.37 16.86 -15.26
C LEU A 187 -2.25 16.96 -16.31
N SER A 188 -1.87 18.18 -16.70
CA SER A 188 -0.78 18.40 -17.66
C SER A 188 0.56 17.88 -17.13
N LEU A 189 0.86 18.10 -15.86
CA LEU A 189 2.05 17.55 -15.21
C LEU A 189 1.96 16.02 -15.06
N ALA A 190 0.79 15.50 -14.71
CA ALA A 190 0.56 14.06 -14.61
C ALA A 190 0.83 13.33 -15.95
N LEU A 191 0.38 13.90 -17.07
CA LEU A 191 0.66 13.39 -18.41
C LEU A 191 2.14 13.52 -18.78
N GLY A 192 2.80 14.61 -18.40
CA GLY A 192 4.26 14.75 -18.55
C GLY A 192 5.05 13.68 -17.81
N PHE A 193 4.63 13.32 -16.59
CA PHE A 193 5.22 12.20 -15.85
C PHE A 193 4.97 10.84 -16.52
N LYS A 194 3.80 10.62 -17.11
CA LYS A 194 3.54 9.42 -17.93
C LYS A 194 4.57 9.31 -19.06
N GLU A 195 4.85 10.41 -19.76
CA GLU A 195 5.87 10.43 -20.83
C GLU A 195 7.30 10.20 -20.29
N GLU A 196 7.64 10.70 -19.10
CA GLU A 196 8.91 10.41 -18.44
C GLU A 196 9.06 8.91 -18.11
N ILE A 197 8.02 8.27 -17.60
CA ILE A 197 8.00 6.81 -17.29
C ILE A 197 8.25 5.99 -18.56
N VAL A 198 7.54 6.32 -19.65
CA VAL A 198 7.69 5.64 -20.95
C VAL A 198 9.11 5.83 -21.50
N ARG A 199 9.67 7.05 -21.44
CA ARG A 199 11.06 7.32 -21.84
C ARG A 199 12.07 6.53 -21.02
N ASN A 200 11.80 6.36 -19.72
CA ASN A 200 12.63 5.57 -18.81
C ASN A 200 12.41 4.06 -18.94
N LYS A 201 11.56 3.60 -19.87
CA LYS A 201 11.20 2.19 -20.09
C LYS A 201 10.68 1.49 -18.83
N ILE A 202 10.01 2.25 -17.97
CA ILE A 202 9.30 1.70 -16.82
C ILE A 202 7.91 1.28 -17.29
N GLU A 203 7.52 0.04 -17.01
CA GLU A 203 6.19 -0.44 -17.39
C GLU A 203 5.11 0.21 -16.52
N LEU A 204 4.09 0.75 -17.17
CA LEU A 204 2.90 1.30 -16.52
C LEU A 204 1.92 0.18 -16.21
N ASP A 205 1.42 0.14 -14.97
CA ASP A 205 0.34 -0.76 -14.60
C ASP A 205 -1.04 -0.20 -15.04
N ALA A 206 -2.05 -1.07 -15.02
CA ALA A 206 -3.42 -0.69 -15.35
C ALA A 206 -4.00 0.36 -14.38
N GLY A 207 -3.48 0.44 -13.16
CA GLY A 207 -3.93 1.41 -12.15
C GLY A 207 -3.58 2.84 -12.52
N ILE A 208 -2.39 3.08 -13.07
CA ILE A 208 -1.97 4.42 -13.53
C ILE A 208 -2.83 4.87 -14.72
N TYR A 209 -3.03 4.01 -15.72
CA TYR A 209 -3.91 4.31 -16.85
C TYR A 209 -5.34 4.61 -16.41
N SER A 210 -5.89 3.81 -15.50
CA SER A 210 -7.24 4.05 -14.95
C SER A 210 -7.33 5.37 -14.19
N THR A 211 -6.27 5.76 -13.48
CA THR A 211 -6.17 7.06 -12.78
C THR A 211 -6.19 8.23 -13.78
N LEU A 212 -5.39 8.14 -14.86
CA LEU A 212 -5.34 9.17 -15.91
C LEU A 212 -6.68 9.29 -16.65
N ILE A 213 -7.33 8.17 -16.97
CA ILE A 213 -8.66 8.16 -17.60
C ILE A 213 -9.69 8.90 -16.74
N ASN A 214 -9.78 8.55 -15.44
CA ASN A 214 -10.73 9.24 -14.54
C ASN A 214 -10.40 10.73 -14.38
N ALA A 215 -9.12 11.09 -14.39
CA ALA A 215 -8.68 12.50 -14.33
C ALA A 215 -9.06 13.27 -15.60
N LEU A 216 -8.91 12.66 -16.78
CA LEU A 216 -9.32 13.25 -18.06
C LEU A 216 -10.82 13.57 -18.07
N PHE A 217 -11.65 12.63 -17.64
CA PHE A 217 -13.10 12.87 -17.50
C PHE A 217 -13.41 14.00 -16.51
N THR A 218 -12.74 14.00 -15.36
CA THR A 218 -12.97 15.04 -14.34
C THR A 218 -12.54 16.42 -14.84
N ALA A 219 -11.56 16.50 -15.75
CA ALA A 219 -11.12 17.72 -16.40
C ALA A 219 -11.91 18.08 -17.67
N GLY A 220 -12.90 17.27 -18.09
CA GLY A 220 -13.66 17.46 -19.33
C GLY A 220 -12.85 17.22 -20.62
N ARG A 221 -11.68 16.58 -20.52
CA ARG A 221 -10.74 16.29 -21.63
C ARG A 221 -11.00 14.90 -22.23
N ASN A 222 -12.27 14.59 -22.47
CA ASN A 222 -12.74 13.25 -22.83
C ASN A 222 -12.19 12.76 -24.18
N ASN A 223 -11.90 13.71 -25.08
CA ASN A 223 -11.34 13.47 -26.40
C ASN A 223 -9.96 12.80 -26.38
N GLU A 224 -9.22 12.86 -25.26
CA GLU A 224 -7.90 12.25 -25.12
C GLU A 224 -7.95 10.81 -24.57
N VAL A 225 -9.09 10.40 -23.98
CA VAL A 225 -9.27 9.05 -23.40
C VAL A 225 -8.99 7.92 -24.41
N PRO A 226 -9.43 7.99 -25.68
CA PRO A 226 -9.08 6.97 -26.68
C PRO A 226 -7.57 6.84 -26.94
N GLY A 227 -6.83 7.95 -26.85
CA GLY A 227 -5.37 7.96 -26.99
C GLY A 227 -4.71 7.19 -25.86
N ILE A 228 -5.11 7.46 -24.61
CA ILE A 228 -4.61 6.75 -23.43
C ILE A 228 -4.92 5.25 -23.50
N LEU A 229 -6.13 4.87 -23.96
CA LEU A 229 -6.49 3.45 -24.13
C LEU A 229 -5.69 2.76 -25.24
N LYS A 230 -5.35 3.48 -26.30
CA LYS A 230 -4.50 2.96 -27.38
C LYS A 230 -3.08 2.70 -26.88
N GLU A 231 -2.50 3.68 -26.19
CA GLU A 231 -1.17 3.55 -25.59
C GLU A 231 -1.10 2.40 -24.57
N MET A 232 -2.14 2.26 -23.74
CA MET A 232 -2.25 1.15 -22.78
C MET A 232 -2.09 -0.21 -23.48
N LYS A 233 -2.80 -0.40 -24.61
CA LYS A 233 -2.74 -1.63 -25.41
C LYS A 233 -1.40 -1.82 -26.11
N GLU A 234 -0.83 -0.75 -26.67
CA GLU A 234 0.49 -0.78 -27.33
C GLU A 234 1.62 -1.11 -26.35
N GLY A 235 1.49 -0.69 -25.09
CA GLY A 235 2.36 -1.06 -23.98
C GLY A 235 2.12 -2.48 -23.43
N GLY A 236 1.28 -3.30 -24.06
CA GLY A 236 0.98 -4.66 -23.60
C GLY A 236 0.08 -4.74 -22.35
N CYS A 237 -0.43 -3.61 -21.86
CA CYS A 237 -1.31 -3.55 -20.71
C CYS A 237 -2.77 -3.67 -21.18
N LYS A 238 -3.51 -4.66 -20.66
CA LYS A 238 -4.92 -4.86 -21.02
C LYS A 238 -5.83 -4.12 -20.04
N PRO A 239 -6.85 -3.37 -20.53
CA PRO A 239 -7.89 -2.81 -19.67
C PRO A 239 -8.47 -3.89 -18.75
N ASN A 240 -8.55 -3.60 -17.45
CA ASN A 240 -9.15 -4.48 -16.46
C ASN A 240 -10.44 -3.87 -15.91
N SER A 241 -11.08 -4.54 -14.95
CA SER A 241 -12.31 -4.05 -14.32
C SER A 241 -12.18 -2.63 -13.76
N VAL A 242 -11.02 -2.25 -13.24
CA VAL A 242 -10.77 -0.88 -12.74
C VAL A 242 -10.77 0.13 -13.88
N THR A 243 -10.15 -0.20 -15.02
CA THR A 243 -10.12 0.66 -16.21
C THR A 243 -11.52 0.86 -16.78
N TYR A 244 -12.30 -0.21 -16.89
CA TYR A 244 -13.69 -0.12 -17.35
C TYR A 244 -14.56 0.68 -16.39
N ASN A 245 -14.43 0.45 -15.08
CA ASN A 245 -15.18 1.22 -14.09
C ASN A 245 -14.82 2.72 -14.13
N ALA A 246 -13.57 3.06 -14.44
CA ALA A 246 -13.16 4.46 -14.65
C ALA A 246 -13.82 5.08 -15.91
N LEU A 247 -13.91 4.33 -17.01
CA LEU A 247 -14.62 4.76 -18.22
C LEU A 247 -16.11 4.97 -17.96
N ILE A 248 -16.78 3.97 -17.37
CA ILE A 248 -18.20 4.01 -17.00
C ILE A 248 -18.46 5.22 -16.08
N SER A 249 -17.65 5.37 -15.04
CA SER A 249 -17.78 6.51 -14.12
C SER A 249 -17.59 7.85 -14.82
N GLY A 250 -16.71 7.93 -15.81
CA GLY A 250 -16.49 9.11 -16.63
C GLY A 250 -17.73 9.49 -17.42
N PHE A 251 -18.24 8.56 -18.23
CA PHE A 251 -19.46 8.78 -19.02
C PHE A 251 -20.68 9.11 -18.14
N CYS A 252 -20.82 8.49 -16.97
CA CYS A 252 -21.86 8.87 -16.01
C CYS A 252 -21.71 10.31 -15.48
N LYS A 253 -20.48 10.81 -15.28
CA LYS A 253 -20.25 12.22 -14.88
C LYS A 253 -20.67 13.19 -15.98
N ASP A 254 -20.45 12.81 -17.23
CA ASP A 254 -20.85 13.58 -18.41
C ASP A 254 -22.33 13.41 -18.78
N LYS A 255 -23.06 12.58 -18.02
CA LYS A 255 -24.47 12.20 -18.26
C LYS A 255 -24.70 11.44 -19.57
N ASP A 256 -23.64 10.86 -20.14
CA ASP A 256 -23.69 9.99 -21.30
C ASP A 256 -23.92 8.54 -20.85
N PHE A 257 -25.15 8.25 -20.41
CA PHE A 257 -25.50 6.92 -19.91
C PHE A 257 -25.50 5.85 -21.00
N GLU A 258 -25.76 6.21 -22.25
CA GLU A 258 -25.72 5.30 -23.40
C GLU A 258 -24.30 4.76 -23.62
N ALA A 259 -23.29 5.64 -23.61
CA ALA A 259 -21.90 5.22 -23.64
C ALA A 259 -21.53 4.40 -22.39
N ALA A 260 -22.02 4.76 -21.21
CA ALA A 260 -21.75 4.01 -19.99
C ALA A 260 -22.27 2.55 -20.06
N PHE A 261 -23.49 2.32 -20.57
CA PHE A 261 -24.04 0.98 -20.80
C PHE A 261 -23.28 0.22 -21.89
N THR A 262 -22.92 0.89 -22.99
CA THR A 262 -22.11 0.28 -24.05
C THR A 262 -20.77 -0.24 -23.50
N ILE A 263 -20.10 0.54 -22.65
CA ILE A 263 -18.85 0.14 -22.02
C ILE A 263 -19.06 -1.04 -21.06
N LEU A 264 -20.18 -1.08 -20.33
CA LEU A 264 -20.54 -2.19 -19.44
C LEU A 264 -20.68 -3.51 -20.23
N ASP A 265 -21.38 -3.48 -21.36
CA ASP A 265 -21.59 -4.65 -22.22
C ASP A 265 -20.28 -5.11 -22.87
N GLU A 266 -19.44 -4.16 -23.30
CA GLU A 266 -18.12 -4.45 -23.87
C GLU A 266 -17.21 -5.23 -22.91
N MET A 267 -17.37 -5.06 -21.59
CA MET A 267 -16.56 -5.77 -20.60
C MET A 267 -16.62 -7.29 -20.86
N GLY A 268 -17.84 -7.83 -21.01
CA GLY A 268 -18.09 -9.26 -21.23
C GLY A 268 -17.42 -9.77 -22.51
N HIS A 269 -17.54 -9.02 -23.60
CA HIS A 269 -16.93 -9.38 -24.88
C HIS A 269 -15.39 -9.37 -24.86
N LYS A 270 -14.78 -8.52 -24.03
CA LYS A 270 -13.31 -8.43 -23.90
C LYS A 270 -12.75 -9.31 -22.77
N GLY A 271 -13.55 -10.25 -22.25
CA GLY A 271 -13.12 -11.22 -21.24
C GLY A 271 -12.99 -10.64 -19.83
N CYS A 272 -13.56 -9.46 -19.57
CA CYS A 272 -13.63 -8.85 -18.24
C CYS A 272 -15.07 -8.93 -17.73
N LYS A 273 -15.36 -9.72 -16.70
CA LYS A 273 -16.73 -9.80 -16.17
C LYS A 273 -17.09 -8.51 -15.44
N ALA A 274 -18.23 -7.90 -15.79
CA ALA A 274 -18.81 -6.82 -14.99
C ALA A 274 -19.01 -7.31 -13.55
N ASN A 275 -18.69 -6.45 -12.58
CA ASN A 275 -18.80 -6.78 -11.15
C ASN A 275 -19.77 -5.81 -10.45
N PRO A 276 -20.16 -6.05 -9.19
CA PRO A 276 -21.09 -5.17 -8.49
C PRO A 276 -20.65 -3.69 -8.48
N ILE A 277 -19.34 -3.42 -8.52
CA ILE A 277 -18.82 -2.05 -8.60
C ILE A 277 -19.22 -1.41 -9.95
N SER A 278 -19.11 -2.12 -11.07
CA SER A 278 -19.47 -1.62 -12.41
C SER A 278 -20.92 -1.13 -12.46
N TYR A 279 -21.86 -1.95 -11.98
CA TYR A 279 -23.28 -1.60 -11.93
C TYR A 279 -23.57 -0.48 -10.93
N ASN A 280 -22.97 -0.53 -9.73
CA ASN A 280 -23.15 0.49 -8.70
C ASN A 280 -22.69 1.88 -9.17
N VAL A 281 -21.69 1.96 -10.04
CA VAL A 281 -21.24 3.23 -10.64
C VAL A 281 -22.36 3.83 -11.51
N ILE A 282 -23.00 3.04 -12.37
CA ILE A 282 -24.10 3.50 -13.24
C ILE A 282 -25.34 3.85 -12.41
N LEU A 283 -25.72 2.97 -11.48
CA LEU A 283 -26.82 3.22 -10.54
C LEU A 283 -26.63 4.54 -9.79
N GLY A 284 -25.44 4.75 -9.24
CA GLY A 284 -25.10 6.00 -8.55
C GLY A 284 -25.15 7.22 -9.47
N GLY A 285 -24.76 7.08 -10.74
CA GLY A 285 -24.87 8.12 -11.76
C GLY A 285 -26.33 8.46 -12.09
N LEU A 286 -27.16 7.46 -12.38
CA LEU A 286 -28.58 7.63 -12.71
C LEU A 286 -29.35 8.27 -11.55
N CYS A 287 -29.12 7.81 -10.32
CA CYS A 287 -29.72 8.40 -9.12
C CYS A 287 -29.33 9.88 -8.94
N LYS A 288 -28.06 10.23 -9.18
CA LYS A 288 -27.60 11.63 -9.11
C LYS A 288 -28.22 12.53 -10.17
N ASP A 289 -28.56 11.97 -11.33
CA ASP A 289 -29.23 12.70 -12.42
C ASP A 289 -30.77 12.68 -12.30
N GLY A 290 -31.32 12.05 -11.26
CA GLY A 290 -32.78 11.96 -11.03
C GLY A 290 -33.49 10.90 -11.86
N LYS A 291 -32.75 10.04 -12.56
CA LYS A 291 -33.27 8.97 -13.43
C LYS A 291 -33.63 7.70 -12.64
N CYS A 292 -34.51 7.85 -11.65
CA CYS A 292 -34.83 6.79 -10.69
C CYS A 292 -35.46 5.54 -11.31
N ASN A 293 -36.23 5.69 -12.39
CA ASN A 293 -36.83 4.53 -13.08
C ASN A 293 -35.77 3.69 -13.77
N GLU A 294 -34.89 4.31 -14.58
CA GLU A 294 -33.74 3.62 -15.21
C GLU A 294 -32.84 2.96 -14.16
N ALA A 295 -32.61 3.62 -13.01
CA ALA A 295 -31.83 3.05 -11.92
C ALA A 295 -32.52 1.82 -11.29
N LYS A 296 -33.85 1.85 -11.15
CA LYS A 296 -34.61 0.72 -10.64
C LYS A 296 -34.57 -0.46 -11.61
N ASP A 297 -34.79 -0.21 -12.90
CA ASP A 297 -34.75 -1.23 -13.94
C ASP A 297 -33.37 -1.90 -13.97
N LEU A 298 -32.29 -1.11 -13.96
CA LEU A 298 -30.93 -1.65 -13.87
C LEU A 298 -30.69 -2.50 -12.63
N PHE A 299 -31.21 -2.09 -11.47
CA PHE A 299 -31.07 -2.84 -10.22
C PHE A 299 -31.78 -4.20 -10.27
N GLU A 300 -32.95 -4.26 -10.92
CA GLU A 300 -33.70 -5.51 -11.14
C GLU A 300 -33.00 -6.43 -12.16
N ASP A 301 -32.31 -5.86 -13.15
CA ASP A 301 -31.55 -6.59 -14.17
C ASP A 301 -30.14 -7.03 -13.71
N MET A 302 -29.69 -6.61 -12.53
CA MET A 302 -28.37 -7.00 -12.02
C MET A 302 -28.28 -8.53 -11.85
N PRO A 303 -27.22 -9.17 -12.37
CA PRO A 303 -27.03 -10.61 -12.18
C PRO A 303 -26.93 -10.93 -10.68
N CYS A 304 -27.79 -11.81 -10.17
CA CYS A 304 -27.69 -12.32 -8.81
C CYS A 304 -26.30 -12.90 -8.56
N VAL A 305 -25.55 -12.29 -7.64
CA VAL A 305 -24.27 -12.82 -7.17
C VAL A 305 -24.59 -13.88 -6.11
N LEU A 306 -24.71 -15.14 -6.53
CA LEU A 306 -24.68 -16.30 -5.63
C LEU A 306 -23.23 -16.70 -5.32
#